data_AF-A0A2V8P7F5-F1
#
_entry.id   AF-A0A2V8P7F5-F1
#
_cell.length_a   1.000
_cell.length_b   1.000
_cell.length_c   1.000
_cell.angle_alpha   90.00
_cell.angle_beta   90.00
_cell.angle_gamma   90.00
#
_symmetry.space_group_name_H-M   'P 1'
#
loop_
_entity.id
_entity.type
_entity.pdbx_description
1 polymer ?
#
loop_
_entity_poly.entity_id
_entity_poly.type
_entity_poly.pdbx_seq_one_letter_code
_entity_poly.pdbx_strand_id
1 'polypeptide(L)'
;MQTGSIQISDIPSEVLRALTERAQEQGKTPADYVRELIEADILASRPLAEILAPIREDFVKSGMTEDEFDALIEEERQALWEEKPGHAN
;
A
#
# COMPACT_ATOMS: atom_id res chain seq x y z
N MET A 1 6.82 -17.72 3.43
CA MET A 1 7.65 -16.50 3.39
C MET A 1 8.78 -16.67 4.38
N GLN A 2 10.02 -16.37 3.98
CA GLN A 2 11.18 -16.43 4.87
C GLN A 2 11.27 -15.09 5.61
N THR A 3 11.36 -15.12 6.93
CA THR A 3 11.56 -13.93 7.76
C THR A 3 12.99 -13.87 8.26
N GLY A 4 13.48 -12.66 8.51
CA GLY A 4 14.80 -12.40 9.09
C GLY A 4 14.68 -11.43 10.25
N SER A 5 15.76 -11.29 11.02
CA SER A 5 15.87 -10.30 12.09
C SER A 5 17.15 -9.49 11.92
N ILE A 6 17.10 -8.24 12.37
CA ILE A 6 18.24 -7.33 12.42
C ILE A 6 18.35 -6.75 13.83
N GLN A 7 19.57 -6.38 14.22
CA GLN A 7 19.84 -5.61 15.42
C GLN A 7 20.24 -4.19 15.00
N ILE A 8 19.63 -3.18 15.62
CA ILE A 8 19.96 -1.78 15.37
C ILE A 8 20.65 -1.24 16.63
N SER A 9 21.90 -0.84 16.48
CA SER A 9 22.73 -0.28 17.56
C SER A 9 22.89 1.22 17.39
N ASP A 10 23.41 1.89 18.42
CA ASP A 10 23.77 3.31 18.40
C ASP A 10 22.60 4.27 18.13
N ILE A 11 21.36 3.86 18.45
CA ILE A 11 20.20 4.76 18.42
C ILE A 11 20.30 5.72 19.62
N PRO A 12 20.30 7.05 19.38
CA PRO A 12 20.30 8.01 20.47
C PRO A 12 19.08 7.82 21.39
N SER A 13 19.28 7.98 22.69
CA SER A 13 18.26 7.69 23.71
C SER A 13 16.94 8.46 23.49
N GLU A 14 17.04 9.69 23.02
CA GLU A 14 15.93 10.58 22.70
C GLU A 14 15.12 10.08 21.51
N VAL A 15 15.77 9.46 20.52
CA VAL A 15 15.12 8.85 19.36
C VAL A 15 14.40 7.57 19.78
N LEU A 16 15.03 6.75 20.62
CA LEU A 16 14.41 5.53 21.15
C LEU A 16 13.17 5.82 22.00
N ARG A 17 13.21 6.91 22.78
CA ARG A 17 12.05 7.41 23.52
C ARG A 17 10.93 7.84 22.59
N ALA A 18 11.22 8.70 21.61
CA ALA A 18 10.23 9.18 20.64
C ALA A 18 9.62 8.02 19.81
N LEU A 19 10.42 7.02 19.46
CA LEU A 19 9.94 5.78 18.82
C LEU A 19 8.91 5.07 19.71
N THR A 20 9.22 4.91 21.00
CA THR A 20 8.34 4.23 21.95
C THR A 20 7.02 4.96 22.12
N GLU A 21 7.06 6.30 22.26
CA GLU A 21 5.88 7.15 22.36
C GLU A 21 4.98 7.00 21.12
N ARG A 22 5.54 7.12 19.92
CA ARG A 22 4.78 6.98 18.66
C ARG A 22 4.20 5.59 18.45
N ALA A 23 4.92 4.54 18.83
CA ALA A 23 4.41 3.18 18.75
C ALA A 23 3.19 3.02 19.66
N GLN A 24 3.26 3.53 20.89
CA GLN A 24 2.15 3.48 21.86
C GLN A 24 0.92 4.27 21.40
N GLU A 25 1.11 5.46 20.82
CA GLU A 25 0.01 6.26 20.24
C GLU A 25 -0.78 5.48 19.17
N GLN A 26 -0.14 4.52 18.51
CA GLN A 26 -0.76 3.66 17.49
C GLN A 26 -1.14 2.27 18.01
N GLY A 27 -1.01 2.01 19.31
CA GLY A 27 -1.29 0.70 19.91
C GLY A 27 -0.32 -0.40 19.46
N LYS A 28 0.90 -0.05 19.04
CA LYS A 28 1.92 -0.96 18.51
C LYS A 28 3.10 -1.10 19.46
N THR A 29 3.86 -2.19 19.28
CA THR A 29 5.18 -2.29 19.90
C THR A 29 6.21 -1.44 19.11
N PRO A 30 7.32 -1.00 19.72
CA PRO A 30 8.38 -0.31 19.00
C PRO A 30 8.92 -1.13 17.81
N ALA A 31 9.01 -2.46 17.96
CA ALA A 31 9.48 -3.35 16.89
C ALA A 31 8.50 -3.40 15.71
N ASP A 32 7.19 -3.50 15.98
CA ASP A 32 6.17 -3.51 14.92
C ASP A 32 6.14 -2.18 14.17
N TYR A 33 6.24 -1.07 14.90
CA TYR A 33 6.29 0.27 14.32
C TYR A 33 7.52 0.45 13.42
N VAL A 34 8.71 0.04 13.85
CA VAL A 34 9.92 0.10 13.01
C VAL A 34 9.82 -0.81 11.79
N ARG A 35 9.30 -2.03 11.95
CA ARG A 35 9.10 -2.95 10.83
C ARG A 35 8.22 -2.33 9.76
N GLU A 36 7.07 -1.78 10.14
CA GLU A 36 6.14 -1.14 9.20
C GLU A 36 6.75 0.10 8.53
N LEU A 37 7.54 0.90 9.25
CA LEU A 37 8.26 2.01 8.65
C LEU A 37 9.25 1.55 7.58
N ILE A 38 10.00 0.48 7.85
CA ILE A 38 10.94 -0.11 6.87
C ILE A 38 10.18 -0.67 5.66
N GLU A 39 9.08 -1.39 5.88
CA GLU A 39 8.24 -1.91 4.80
C GLU A 39 7.68 -0.78 3.92
N ALA A 40 7.17 0.29 4.55
CA ALA A 40 6.63 1.46 3.85
C ALA A 40 7.71 2.22 3.06
N ASP A 41 8.89 2.42 3.65
CA ASP A 41 10.02 3.09 2.99
C ASP A 41 10.52 2.28 1.78
N ILE A 42 10.68 0.96 1.94
CA ILE A 42 11.08 0.07 0.84
C ILE A 42 10.02 0.10 -0.27
N LEU A 43 8.73 0.04 0.06
CA LEU A 43 7.65 0.12 -0.92
C LEU A 43 7.63 1.47 -1.63
N ALA A 44 7.82 2.57 -0.90
CA ALA A 44 7.87 3.92 -1.46
C ALA A 44 9.11 4.16 -2.33
N SER A 45 10.22 3.47 -2.04
CA SER A 45 11.46 3.56 -2.81
C SER A 45 11.41 2.82 -4.16
N ARG A 46 10.42 1.94 -4.36
CA ARG A 46 10.25 1.25 -5.65
C ARG A 46 9.72 2.24 -6.68
N PRO A 47 10.34 2.33 -7.87
CA PRO A 47 9.76 3.09 -8.97
C PRO A 47 8.33 2.62 -9.22
N LEU A 48 7.39 3.56 -9.37
CA LEU A 48 6.00 3.25 -9.71
C LEU A 48 5.92 2.32 -10.94
N ALA A 49 6.87 2.46 -11.87
CA ALA A 49 7.01 1.58 -13.03
C ALA A 49 7.27 0.10 -12.67
N GLU A 50 8.04 -0.19 -11.61
CA GLU A 50 8.28 -1.55 -11.13
C GLU A 50 7.06 -2.11 -10.39
N ILE A 51 6.39 -1.28 -9.59
CA ILE A 51 5.14 -1.66 -8.90
C ILE A 51 4.06 -2.01 -9.92
N LEU A 52 3.92 -1.20 -10.98
CA LEU A 52 2.91 -1.39 -12.03
C LEU A 52 3.35 -2.35 -13.14
N ALA A 53 4.57 -2.88 -13.11
CA ALA A 53 5.07 -3.75 -14.17
C ALA A 53 4.14 -4.96 -14.45
N PRO A 54 3.64 -5.70 -13.45
CA PRO A 54 2.72 -6.82 -13.69
C PRO A 54 1.40 -6.37 -14.34
N ILE A 55 0.83 -5.26 -13.87
CA ILE A 55 -0.43 -4.71 -14.41
C ILE A 55 -0.23 -4.27 -15.86
N ARG A 56 0.90 -3.63 -16.17
CA ARG A 56 1.23 -3.21 -17.54
C ARG A 56 1.43 -4.41 -18.46
N GLU A 57 2.08 -5.47 -18.00
CA GLU A 57 2.22 -6.70 -18.77
C GLU A 57 0.87 -7.35 -19.05
N ASP A 58 -0.02 -7.41 -18.06
CA ASP A 58 -1.35 -8.01 -18.22
C ASP A 58 -2.25 -7.16 -19.13
N PHE A 59 -2.13 -5.83 -19.05
CA PHE A 59 -2.78 -4.91 -20.00
C PHE A 59 -2.28 -5.12 -21.44
N VAL A 60 -0.98 -5.27 -21.66
CA VAL A 60 -0.45 -5.58 -23.00
C VAL A 60 -0.91 -6.95 -23.49
N LYS A 61 -0.93 -7.96 -22.62
CA LYS A 61 -1.37 -9.33 -22.96
C LYS A 61 -2.87 -9.41 -23.26
N SER A 62 -3.69 -8.55 -22.65
CA SER A 62 -5.13 -8.53 -22.92
C SER A 62 -5.46 -8.09 -24.34
N GLY A 63 -4.56 -7.33 -24.98
CA GLY A 63 -4.77 -6.75 -26.31
C GLY A 63 -5.81 -5.62 -26.31
N MET A 64 -6.25 -5.19 -25.12
CA MET A 64 -7.21 -4.11 -24.94
C MET A 64 -6.56 -2.76 -25.27
N THR A 65 -7.32 -1.91 -25.94
CA THR A 65 -6.96 -0.51 -26.15
C THR A 65 -7.27 0.32 -24.90
N GLU A 66 -6.68 1.52 -24.80
CA GLU A 66 -6.99 2.43 -23.69
C GLU A 66 -8.48 2.80 -23.65
N ASP A 67 -9.09 3.04 -24.82
CA ASP A 67 -10.53 3.37 -24.93
C ASP A 67 -11.43 2.23 -24.43
N GLU A 68 -11.08 0.97 -24.73
CA GLU A 68 -11.83 -0.20 -24.26
C GLU A 68 -11.68 -0.38 -22.74
N PHE A 69 -10.51 -0.06 -22.19
CA PHE A 69 -10.28 -0.10 -20.75
C PHE A 69 -11.05 0.99 -20.02
N ASP A 70 -11.06 2.21 -20.55
CA ASP A 70 -11.84 3.32 -19.99
C ASP A 70 -13.34 3.01 -20.01
N ALA A 71 -13.83 2.40 -21.10
CA ALA A 71 -15.21 1.94 -21.21
C ALA A 71 -15.55 0.88 -20.15
N LEU A 72 -14.67 -0.10 -19.94
CA LEU A 72 -14.84 -1.12 -18.90
C LEU A 72 -14.92 -0.51 -17.49
N ILE A 73 -14.01 0.43 -17.18
CA ILE A 73 -14.02 1.09 -15.86
C ILE A 73 -15.31 1.90 -15.65
N GLU A 74 -15.83 2.55 -16.69
CA GLU A 74 -17.09 3.28 -16.61
C GLU A 74 -18.29 2.34 -16.43
N GLU A 75 -18.34 1.23 -17.17
CA GLU A 75 -19.38 0.21 -17.04
C GLU A 75 -19.48 -0.34 -15.60
N GLU A 76 -18.35 -0.76 -15.03
CA GLU A 76 -18.27 -1.28 -13.67
C GLU A 76 -18.64 -0.20 -12.62
N ARG A 77 -18.25 1.06 -12.86
CA ARG A 77 -18.61 2.18 -11.99
C ARG A 77 -20.13 2.40 -11.97
N GLN A 78 -20.78 2.36 -13.14
CA GLN A 78 -22.23 2.51 -13.26
C GLN A 78 -22.95 1.33 -12.60
N ALA A 79 -22.49 0.10 -12.82
CA ALA A 79 -23.06 -1.09 -12.19
C ALA A 79 -23.06 -0.98 -10.64
N LEU A 80 -21.96 -0.52 -10.03
CA LEU A 80 -21.90 -0.27 -8.59
C LEU A 80 -22.85 0.82 -8.08
N TRP A 81 -23.20 1.78 -8.93
CA TRP A 81 -24.16 2.84 -8.59
C TRP A 81 -25.60 2.34 -8.70
N GLU A 82 -25.89 1.49 -9.68
CA GLU A 82 -27.21 0.86 -9.87
C GLU A 82 -27.51 -0.21 -8.80
N GLU A 83 -26.49 -0.90 -8.28
CA GLU A 83 -26.63 -1.87 -7.18
C GLU A 83 -26.92 -1.25 -5.80
N LYS A 84 -26.81 0.08 -5.64
CA LYS A 84 -27.20 0.78 -4.41
C LYS A 84 -28.65 1.25 -4.52
N PRO A 85 -29.66 0.52 -3.98
CA PRO A 85 -30.98 1.11 -3.79
C PRO A 85 -30.83 2.30 -2.84
N GLY A 86 -31.23 3.48 -3.30
CA GLY A 86 -31.04 4.74 -2.59
C GLY A 86 -31.49 4.67 -1.12
N HIS A 87 -30.56 4.79 -0.19
CA HIS A 87 -30.87 5.30 1.14
C HIS A 87 -31.02 6.82 1.03
N ALA A 88 -32.14 7.24 0.44
CA ALA A 88 -32.70 8.56 0.69
C ALA A 88 -33.47 8.47 2.02
N ASN A 89 -32.88 9.03 3.08
CA ASN A 89 -33.63 9.55 4.22
C ASN A 89 -33.72 11.05 4.07
#